data_AF-A0A2S8SVS8-F1
#
_entry.id   AF-A0A2S8SVS8-F1
#
_cell.length_a   1.000
_cell.length_b   1.000
_cell.length_c   1.000
_cell.angle_alpha   90.00
_cell.angle_beta   90.00
_cell.angle_gamma   90.00
#
_symmetry.space_group_name_H-M   'P 1'
#
loop_
_entity.id
_entity.type
_entity.pdbx_description
1 polymer ?
#
loop_
_entity_poly.entity_id
_entity_poly.type
_entity_poly.pdbx_seq_one_letter_code
_entity_poly.pdbx_strand_id
1 'polypeptide(L)'
;MPDSLLPPATLSQNGASLDLAWVWREVRKRVFTKLPFSLSVAETLEAVIPIALDGDHFVVGLDLAHSPMAANLSGGQVKNTIENILRQAAGRAISFELIEGTTLEEWHQVAERREKAHAAVIAMASKQVEAHHFEDVLNQIVGEIRQRVAQVHERMLPQVRASLMLDMVPSLADAEEMLFNDAHSREGRRAMSRAIDRIATFLEVPPLTLALEIERYRRSQKDKIEH
;
A
#
# COMPACT_ATOMS: atom_id res chain seq x y z
N MET A 1 -20.20 25.80 49.26
CA MET A 1 -19.32 24.96 48.42
C MET A 1 -19.45 25.49 47.00
N PRO A 2 -18.39 26.03 46.40
CA PRO A 2 -18.49 26.90 45.23
C PRO A 2 -18.59 26.12 43.91
N ASP A 3 -19.31 26.74 42.97
CA ASP A 3 -19.24 26.53 41.53
C ASP A 3 -17.81 26.35 41.05
N SER A 4 -17.56 25.26 40.31
CA SER A 4 -16.36 25.13 39.49
C SER A 4 -16.80 25.01 38.03
N LEU A 5 -17.08 26.18 37.44
CA LEU A 5 -17.19 26.37 36.00
C LEU A 5 -15.81 26.10 35.39
N LEU A 6 -15.66 24.95 34.75
CA LEU A 6 -14.54 24.70 33.84
C LEU A 6 -14.62 25.71 32.67
N PRO A 7 -13.51 26.37 32.31
CA PRO A 7 -13.51 27.27 31.15
C PRO A 7 -13.69 26.46 29.86
N PRO A 8 -14.37 27.01 28.83
CA PRO A 8 -14.38 26.39 27.51
C PRO A 8 -12.96 26.41 26.96
N ALA A 9 -12.47 25.25 26.51
CA ALA A 9 -11.19 25.11 25.85
C ALA A 9 -11.19 25.89 24.52
N THR A 10 -10.84 27.17 24.56
CA THR A 10 -10.49 27.94 23.37
C THR A 10 -9.02 27.71 23.06
N LEU A 11 -8.76 26.89 22.04
CA LEU A 11 -7.47 26.91 21.35
C LEU A 11 -7.67 27.55 19.98
N SER A 12 -7.12 28.75 19.84
CA SER A 12 -6.90 29.41 18.56
C SER A 12 -5.59 28.92 17.96
N GLN A 13 -5.63 28.31 16.77
CA GLN A 13 -4.60 28.50 15.74
C GLN A 13 -5.25 28.48 14.33
N ASN A 14 -5.22 29.65 13.69
CA ASN A 14 -5.36 29.97 12.26
C ASN A 14 -6.58 29.47 11.44
N GLY A 15 -7.50 30.41 11.16
CA GLY A 15 -8.35 30.42 9.96
C GLY A 15 -9.81 30.06 10.20
N ALA A 16 -10.56 30.97 10.83
CA ALA A 16 -11.92 30.80 11.35
C ALA A 16 -11.99 29.87 12.57
N SER A 17 -12.23 30.44 13.75
CA SER A 17 -12.58 29.69 14.96
C SER A 17 -13.93 29.02 14.76
N LEU A 18 -13.93 27.89 14.06
CA LEU A 18 -15.09 27.06 13.87
C LEU A 18 -15.42 26.44 15.23
N ASP A 19 -16.51 26.88 15.85
CA ASP A 19 -16.99 26.30 17.09
C ASP A 19 -17.41 24.84 16.83
N LEU A 20 -16.54 23.91 17.20
CA LEU A 20 -16.72 22.47 17.00
C LEU A 20 -18.02 21.98 17.65
N ALA A 21 -18.38 22.54 18.81
CA ALA A 21 -19.61 22.19 19.51
C ALA A 21 -20.85 22.69 18.76
N TRP A 22 -20.76 23.88 18.14
CA TRP A 22 -21.82 24.38 17.26
C TRP A 22 -21.97 23.52 16.00
N VAL A 23 -20.86 23.19 15.33
CA VAL A 23 -20.87 22.32 14.14
C VAL A 23 -21.49 20.97 14.46
N TRP A 24 -21.08 20.34 15.56
CA TRP A 24 -21.62 19.05 15.98
C TRP A 24 -23.12 19.13 16.32
N ARG A 25 -23.55 20.23 16.95
CA ARG A 25 -24.99 20.48 17.21
C ARG A 25 -25.77 20.59 15.90
N GLU A 26 -25.21 21.21 14.89
CA GLU A 26 -25.85 21.35 13.57
C GLU A 26 -25.90 20.00 12.82
N VAL A 27 -24.85 19.19 12.93
CA VAL A 27 -24.84 17.81 12.43
C VAL A 27 -25.97 17.00 13.07
N ARG A 28 -26.11 17.03 14.40
CA ARG A 28 -27.17 16.31 15.13
C ARG A 28 -28.57 16.69 14.66
N LYS A 29 -28.82 17.98 14.42
CA LYS A 29 -30.12 18.46 13.93
C LYS A 29 -30.44 17.98 12.52
N ARG A 30 -29.43 17.95 11.63
CA ARG A 30 -29.62 17.72 10.19
C ARG A 30 -29.53 16.25 9.79
N VAL A 31 -28.89 15.40 10.59
CA VAL A 31 -28.73 13.96 10.30
C VAL A 31 -30.09 13.29 10.04
N PHE A 32 -31.06 13.50 10.94
CA PHE A 32 -32.40 12.89 10.82
C PHE A 32 -33.32 13.58 9.82
N THR A 33 -32.91 14.70 9.21
CA THR A 33 -33.60 15.25 8.04
C THR A 33 -33.31 14.42 6.79
N LYS A 34 -32.14 13.76 6.74
CA LYS A 34 -31.67 12.99 5.57
C LYS A 34 -31.70 11.48 5.79
N LEU A 35 -31.84 11.02 7.04
CA LEU A 35 -31.85 9.60 7.40
C LEU A 35 -33.12 9.22 8.15
N PRO A 36 -33.63 7.97 7.97
CA PRO A 36 -34.67 7.42 8.82
C PRO A 36 -34.22 7.49 10.29
N PHE A 37 -35.14 7.88 11.17
CA PHE A 37 -34.85 7.97 12.60
C PHE A 37 -34.48 6.59 13.15
N SER A 38 -33.38 6.54 13.88
CA SER A 38 -32.89 5.36 14.58
C SER A 38 -32.48 5.79 15.98
N LEU A 39 -33.02 5.10 17.00
CA LEU A 39 -32.71 5.38 18.39
C LEU A 39 -31.24 5.12 18.69
N SER A 40 -30.66 4.04 18.17
CA SER A 40 -29.25 3.70 18.40
C SER A 40 -28.31 4.76 17.82
N VAL A 41 -28.63 5.30 16.64
CA VAL A 41 -27.84 6.40 16.04
C VAL A 41 -28.01 7.69 16.84
N ALA A 42 -29.22 7.97 17.33
CA ALA A 42 -29.48 9.17 18.14
C ALA A 42 -28.71 9.14 19.47
N GLU A 43 -28.78 8.03 20.20
CA GLU A 43 -28.04 7.84 21.46
C GLU A 43 -26.53 7.91 21.23
N THR A 44 -26.03 7.32 20.14
CA THR A 44 -24.59 7.39 19.82
C THR A 44 -24.17 8.82 19.47
N LEU A 45 -24.98 9.57 18.70
CA LEU A 45 -24.68 10.97 18.39
C LEU A 45 -24.67 11.87 19.63
N GLU A 46 -25.45 11.54 20.66
CA GLU A 46 -25.46 12.26 21.94
C GLU A 46 -24.27 11.93 22.83
N ALA A 47 -23.83 10.67 22.83
CA ALA A 47 -22.69 10.21 23.61
C ALA A 47 -21.33 10.67 23.06
N VAL A 48 -21.28 11.08 21.80
CA VAL A 48 -20.06 11.52 21.11
C VAL A 48 -19.73 12.98 21.40
N ILE A 49 -18.44 13.24 21.67
CA ILE A 49 -17.90 14.56 21.97
C ILE A 49 -16.96 14.99 20.83
N PRO A 50 -17.14 16.17 20.21
CA PRO A 50 -16.19 16.67 19.23
C PRO A 50 -14.86 17.02 19.91
N ILE A 51 -13.76 16.47 19.42
CA ILE A 51 -12.42 16.67 20.00
C ILE A 51 -11.66 17.73 19.23
N ALA A 52 -11.54 17.57 17.91
CA ALA A 52 -10.69 18.42 17.08
C ALA A 52 -11.16 18.46 15.62
N LEU A 53 -10.75 19.51 14.91
CA LEU A 53 -10.74 19.58 13.46
C LEU A 53 -9.28 19.70 13.02
N ASP A 54 -8.70 18.59 12.59
CA ASP A 54 -7.29 18.50 12.19
C ASP A 54 -7.19 18.36 10.67
N GLY A 55 -6.74 19.41 9.99
CA GLY A 55 -6.74 19.48 8.53
C GLY A 55 -8.15 19.33 7.95
N ASP A 56 -8.39 18.20 7.27
CA ASP A 56 -9.68 17.80 6.70
C ASP A 56 -10.40 16.71 7.52
N HIS A 57 -9.91 16.37 8.71
CA HIS A 57 -10.49 15.36 9.60
C HIS A 57 -11.26 16.02 10.74
N PHE A 58 -12.58 15.78 10.80
CA PHE A 58 -13.40 16.12 11.97
C PHE A 58 -13.43 14.93 12.91
N VAL A 59 -12.71 15.07 14.02
CA VAL A 59 -12.46 14.02 14.98
C VAL A 59 -13.43 14.13 16.13
N VAL A 60 -14.13 13.04 16.38
CA VAL A 60 -15.03 12.93 17.51
C VAL A 60 -14.64 11.74 18.37
N GLY A 61 -14.74 11.93 19.67
CA GLY A 61 -14.44 10.96 20.69
C GLY A 61 -15.69 10.27 21.21
N LEU A 62 -15.55 8.99 21.45
CA LEU A 62 -16.51 8.21 22.21
C LEU A 62 -15.83 7.65 23.45
N ASP A 63 -16.48 7.80 24.60
CA ASP A 63 -16.02 7.19 25.83
C ASP A 63 -15.99 5.67 25.71
N LEU A 64 -15.03 5.02 26.37
CA LEU A 64 -14.82 3.57 26.31
C LEU A 64 -16.06 2.80 26.79
N ALA A 65 -16.81 3.37 27.74
CA ALA A 65 -18.08 2.81 28.22
C ALA A 65 -19.13 2.68 27.10
N HIS A 66 -19.02 3.49 26.04
CA HIS A 66 -19.93 3.52 24.90
C HIS A 66 -19.30 2.96 23.62
N SER A 67 -18.06 2.42 23.66
CA SER A 67 -17.35 1.84 22.49
C SER A 67 -18.22 0.90 21.62
N PRO A 68 -19.07 0.00 22.16
CA PRO A 68 -19.93 -0.86 21.34
C PRO A 68 -20.90 -0.09 20.43
N MET A 69 -21.23 1.15 20.78
CA MET A 69 -22.13 2.01 20.02
C MET A 69 -21.43 2.65 18.81
N ALA A 70 -20.09 2.65 18.75
CA ALA A 70 -19.30 3.23 17.68
C ALA A 70 -19.70 2.71 16.29
N ALA A 71 -20.08 1.43 16.19
CA ALA A 71 -20.51 0.80 14.95
C ALA A 71 -21.74 1.49 14.31
N ASN A 72 -22.59 2.13 15.13
CA ASN A 72 -23.79 2.82 14.65
C ASN A 72 -23.46 4.07 13.82
N LEU A 73 -22.34 4.74 14.10
CA LEU A 73 -21.89 5.92 13.35
C LEU A 73 -20.88 5.59 12.25
N SER A 74 -20.16 4.48 12.40
CA SER A 74 -19.22 3.97 11.39
C SER A 74 -19.92 3.35 10.16
N GLY A 75 -21.22 3.10 10.21
CA GLY A 75 -22.01 2.63 9.07
C GLY A 75 -21.96 3.61 7.90
N GLY A 76 -21.66 3.11 6.69
CA GLY A 76 -21.38 3.94 5.51
C GLY A 76 -22.47 4.97 5.19
N GLN A 77 -23.74 4.64 5.38
CA GLN A 77 -24.85 5.56 5.14
C GLN A 77 -24.88 6.73 6.14
N VAL A 78 -24.64 6.45 7.43
CA VAL A 78 -24.60 7.45 8.51
C VAL A 78 -23.37 8.34 8.36
N LYS A 79 -22.20 7.71 8.18
CA LYS A 79 -20.92 8.39 7.94
C LYS A 79 -20.99 9.35 6.74
N ASN A 80 -21.45 8.88 5.58
CA ASN A 80 -21.56 9.71 4.38
C ASN A 80 -22.53 10.90 4.59
N THR A 81 -23.59 10.70 5.37
CA THR A 81 -24.54 11.78 5.68
C THR A 81 -23.88 12.84 6.57
N ILE A 82 -23.14 12.42 7.60
CA ILE A 82 -22.40 13.31 8.49
C ILE A 82 -21.35 14.09 7.69
N GLU A 83 -20.53 13.42 6.89
CA GLU A 83 -19.50 14.06 6.05
C GLU A 83 -20.09 15.06 5.06
N ASN A 84 -21.25 14.75 4.46
CA ASN A 84 -21.95 15.68 3.58
C ASN A 84 -22.45 16.93 4.33
N ILE A 85 -22.91 16.78 5.58
CA ILE A 85 -23.32 17.92 6.40
C ILE A 85 -22.09 18.75 6.81
N LEU A 86 -21.00 18.10 7.22
CA LEU A 86 -19.73 18.76 7.55
C LEU A 86 -19.17 19.52 6.34
N ARG A 87 -19.24 18.93 5.14
CA ARG A 87 -18.84 19.57 3.89
C ARG A 87 -19.67 20.80 3.57
N GLN A 88 -20.99 20.73 3.79
CA GLN A 88 -21.89 21.86 3.60
C GLN A 88 -21.62 22.98 4.63
N ALA A 89 -21.25 22.63 5.85
CA ALA A 89 -20.96 23.60 6.91
C ALA A 89 -19.59 24.28 6.72
N ALA A 90 -18.58 23.54 6.28
CA ALA A 90 -17.21 24.04 6.17
C ALA A 90 -16.81 24.51 4.76
N GLY A 91 -17.62 24.23 3.72
CA GLY A 91 -17.32 24.59 2.33
C GLY A 91 -16.17 23.81 1.70
N ARG A 92 -15.64 22.79 2.37
CA ARG A 92 -14.56 21.90 1.91
C ARG A 92 -14.85 20.45 2.27
N ALA A 93 -14.18 19.51 1.61
CA ALA A 93 -14.34 18.09 1.94
C ALA A 93 -13.77 17.83 3.34
N ILE A 94 -14.62 17.34 4.25
CA ILE A 94 -14.23 16.94 5.60
C ILE A 94 -14.58 15.46 5.79
N SER A 95 -13.59 14.68 6.22
CA SER A 95 -13.74 13.28 6.59
C SER A 95 -14.14 13.18 8.07
N PHE A 96 -15.11 12.31 8.36
CA PHE A 96 -15.56 12.06 9.72
C PHE A 96 -14.77 10.90 10.31
N GLU A 97 -14.17 11.14 11.47
CA GLU A 97 -13.36 10.16 12.18
C GLU A 97 -13.83 10.01 13.63
N LEU A 98 -14.11 8.77 14.00
CA LEU A 98 -14.53 8.39 15.34
C LEU A 98 -13.37 7.66 16.01
N ILE A 99 -12.97 8.15 17.18
CA ILE A 99 -11.94 7.53 18.00
C ILE A 99 -12.49 7.05 19.34
N GLU A 100 -11.83 6.03 19.89
CA GLU A 100 -12.06 5.57 21.25
C GLU A 100 -11.19 6.41 22.19
N GLY A 101 -11.85 7.19 23.06
CA GLY A 101 -11.21 8.22 23.85
C GLY A 101 -11.92 9.56 23.70
N THR A 102 -11.91 10.37 24.74
CA THR A 102 -12.57 11.70 24.77
C THR A 102 -11.56 12.83 24.85
N THR A 103 -10.27 12.51 24.93
CA THR A 103 -9.22 13.49 25.15
C THR A 103 -8.39 13.75 23.90
N LEU A 104 -7.83 14.96 23.83
CA LEU A 104 -6.95 15.37 22.74
C LEU A 104 -5.60 14.61 22.76
N GLU A 105 -5.14 14.19 23.94
CA GLU A 105 -3.91 13.40 24.08
C GLU A 105 -4.07 11.98 23.51
N GLU A 106 -5.24 11.37 23.72
CA GLU A 106 -5.60 10.08 23.10
C GLU A 106 -5.65 10.19 21.57
N TRP A 107 -6.19 11.29 21.03
CA TRP A 107 -6.15 11.56 19.59
C TRP A 107 -4.73 11.60 19.04
N HIS A 108 -3.81 12.33 19.69
CA HIS A 108 -2.42 12.41 19.23
C HIS A 108 -1.71 11.04 19.23
N GLN A 109 -1.97 10.20 20.23
CA GLN A 109 -1.41 8.85 20.28
C GLN A 109 -1.95 7.94 19.17
N VAL A 110 -3.24 8.07 18.83
CA VAL A 110 -3.87 7.32 17.73
C VAL A 110 -3.32 7.80 16.38
N ALA A 111 -3.19 9.11 16.18
CA ALA A 111 -2.62 9.71 14.98
C ALA A 111 -1.17 9.24 14.75
N GLU A 112 -0.32 9.24 15.78
CA GLU A 112 1.07 8.79 15.70
C GLU A 112 1.18 7.29 15.35
N ARG A 113 0.33 6.45 15.95
CA ARG A 113 0.27 5.01 15.62
C ARG A 113 -0.14 4.79 14.17
N ARG A 114 -1.10 5.58 13.68
CA ARG A 114 -1.60 5.48 12.30
C ARG A 114 -0.57 5.93 11.28
N GLU A 115 0.15 7.00 11.55
CA GLU A 115 1.25 7.47 10.69
C GLU A 115 2.35 6.40 10.56
N LYS A 116 2.75 5.77 11.67
CA LYS A 116 3.72 4.67 11.66
C LYS A 116 3.22 3.46 10.87
N ALA A 117 1.94 3.09 11.00
CA ALA A 117 1.35 2.00 10.24
C ALA A 117 1.28 2.32 8.74
N HIS A 118 0.89 3.55 8.38
CA HIS A 118 0.82 4.00 7.00
C HIS A 118 2.20 4.04 6.32
N ALA A 119 3.22 4.53 7.03
CA ALA A 119 4.60 4.51 6.58
C ALA A 119 5.10 3.07 6.34
N ALA A 120 4.74 2.12 7.20
CA ALA A 120 5.07 0.71 7.02
C ALA A 120 4.39 0.10 5.79
N VAL A 121 3.12 0.42 5.53
CA VAL A 121 2.38 -0.06 4.34
C VAL A 121 2.98 0.50 3.06
N ILE A 122 3.32 1.79 3.01
CA ILE A 122 3.97 2.41 1.85
C ILE A 122 5.33 1.76 1.58
N ALA A 123 6.13 1.53 2.62
CA ALA A 123 7.43 0.87 2.50
C ALA A 123 7.32 -0.61 2.06
N MET A 124 6.22 -1.29 2.38
CA MET A 124 5.95 -2.65 1.87
C MET A 124 5.48 -2.63 0.42
N ALA A 125 4.62 -1.67 0.05
CA ALA A 125 4.12 -1.51 -1.31
C ALA A 125 5.25 -1.17 -2.29
N SER A 126 6.19 -0.30 -1.91
CA SER A 126 7.35 0.04 -2.75
C SER A 126 8.24 -1.18 -3.04
N LYS A 127 8.50 -2.01 -2.02
CA LYS A 127 9.28 -3.25 -2.16
C LYS A 127 8.58 -4.28 -3.05
N GLN A 128 7.25 -4.38 -2.96
CA GLN A 128 6.47 -5.27 -3.83
C GLN A 128 6.52 -4.83 -5.30
N VAL A 129 6.44 -3.53 -5.57
CA VAL A 129 6.50 -3.00 -6.94
C VAL A 129 7.85 -3.30 -7.61
N GLU A 130 8.96 -3.15 -6.87
CA GLU A 130 10.29 -3.52 -7.37
C GLU A 130 10.39 -5.03 -7.66
N ALA A 131 9.91 -5.88 -6.75
CA ALA A 131 9.91 -7.33 -6.94
C ALA A 131 9.08 -7.77 -8.16
N HIS A 132 7.90 -7.17 -8.37
CA HIS A 132 7.06 -7.44 -9.53
C HIS A 132 7.71 -7.02 -10.84
N HIS A 133 8.41 -5.88 -10.86
CA HIS A 133 9.12 -5.43 -12.05
C HIS A 133 10.19 -6.43 -12.52
N PHE A 134 10.92 -7.06 -11.59
CA PHE A 134 11.93 -8.06 -11.92
C PHE A 134 11.34 -9.33 -12.54
N GLU A 135 10.20 -9.81 -12.02
CA GLU A 135 9.54 -10.98 -12.58
C GLU A 135 8.99 -10.74 -13.98
N ASP A 136 8.46 -9.55 -14.25
CA ASP A 136 7.94 -9.17 -15.56
C ASP A 136 9.03 -9.17 -16.64
N VAL A 137 10.19 -8.59 -16.34
CA VAL A 137 11.37 -8.59 -17.24
C VAL A 137 11.82 -10.02 -17.56
N LEU A 138 11.96 -10.87 -16.55
CA LEU A 138 12.36 -12.27 -16.75
C LEU A 138 11.29 -13.05 -17.55
N ASN A 139 10.01 -12.80 -17.29
CA ASN A 139 8.92 -13.43 -18.04
C ASN A 139 8.95 -13.03 -19.51
N GLN A 140 9.26 -11.78 -19.83
CA GLN A 140 9.44 -11.32 -21.20
C GLN A 140 10.58 -12.07 -21.90
N ILE A 141 11.77 -12.13 -21.28
CA ILE A 141 12.93 -12.85 -21.83
C ILE A 141 12.61 -14.33 -22.08
N VAL A 142 11.98 -14.98 -21.09
CA VAL A 142 11.54 -16.39 -21.22
C VAL A 142 10.57 -16.56 -22.39
N GLY A 143 9.65 -15.60 -22.59
CA GLY A 143 8.70 -15.59 -23.70
C GLY A 143 9.38 -15.46 -25.07
N GLU A 144 10.32 -14.52 -25.20
CA GLU A 144 11.10 -14.30 -26.42
C GLU A 144 11.96 -15.52 -26.78
N ILE A 145 12.63 -16.11 -25.79
CA ILE A 145 13.41 -17.34 -25.97
C ILE A 145 12.52 -18.49 -26.43
N ARG A 146 11.37 -18.70 -25.77
CA ARG A 146 10.41 -19.73 -26.17
C ARG A 146 9.99 -19.57 -27.63
N GLN A 147 9.70 -18.34 -28.05
CA GLN A 147 9.31 -18.05 -29.42
C GLN A 147 10.45 -18.35 -30.40
N ARG A 148 11.69 -17.98 -30.07
CA ARG A 148 12.88 -18.28 -30.89
C ARG A 148 13.09 -19.79 -31.02
N VAL A 149 13.02 -20.55 -29.94
CA VAL A 149 13.14 -22.03 -29.96
C VAL A 149 12.05 -22.65 -30.84
N ALA A 150 10.81 -22.15 -30.77
CA ALA A 150 9.70 -22.68 -31.55
C ALA A 150 9.90 -22.50 -33.08
N GLN A 151 10.57 -21.43 -33.49
CA GLN A 151 10.80 -21.07 -34.90
C GLN A 151 11.97 -21.80 -35.55
N VAL A 152 12.83 -22.46 -34.77
CA VAL A 152 14.05 -23.09 -35.30
C VAL A 152 13.74 -24.45 -35.91
N HIS A 153 14.17 -24.63 -37.17
CA HIS A 153 14.10 -25.92 -37.86
C HIS A 153 15.07 -26.92 -37.21
N GLU A 154 14.70 -28.20 -37.21
CA GLU A 154 15.55 -29.27 -36.66
C GLU A 154 16.01 -29.05 -35.20
N ARG A 155 15.22 -28.34 -34.38
CA ARG A 155 15.52 -28.07 -32.96
C ARG A 155 15.74 -29.31 -32.08
N MET A 156 15.48 -30.51 -32.59
CA MET A 156 15.78 -31.77 -31.90
C MET A 156 17.24 -32.20 -32.04
N LEU A 157 17.97 -31.65 -33.01
CA LEU A 157 19.37 -31.98 -33.24
C LEU A 157 20.26 -31.37 -32.15
N PRO A 158 21.15 -32.15 -31.51
CA PRO A 158 22.01 -31.66 -30.42
C PRO A 158 22.86 -30.44 -30.78
N GLN A 159 23.40 -30.40 -32.00
CA GLN A 159 24.20 -29.27 -32.50
C GLN A 159 23.39 -27.98 -32.66
N VAL A 160 22.12 -28.10 -33.09
CA VAL A 160 21.21 -26.95 -33.23
C VAL A 160 20.85 -26.42 -31.84
N ARG A 161 20.56 -27.31 -30.89
CA ARG A 161 20.29 -26.93 -29.48
C ARG A 161 21.48 -26.27 -28.82
N ALA A 162 22.68 -26.81 -29.01
CA ALA A 162 23.90 -26.22 -28.48
C ALA A 162 24.10 -24.80 -29.02
N SER A 163 23.93 -24.60 -30.33
CA SER A 163 24.00 -23.27 -30.95
C SER A 163 22.94 -22.32 -30.38
N LEU A 164 21.69 -22.76 -30.25
CA LEU A 164 20.63 -21.93 -29.69
C LEU A 164 20.89 -21.53 -28.24
N MET A 165 21.37 -22.46 -27.43
CA MET A 165 21.73 -22.18 -26.05
C MET A 165 22.82 -21.11 -25.99
N LEU A 166 23.90 -21.27 -26.74
CA LEU A 166 25.01 -20.31 -26.77
C LEU A 166 24.57 -18.93 -27.29
N ASP A 167 23.65 -18.87 -28.25
CA ASP A 167 23.08 -17.62 -28.75
C ASP A 167 22.24 -16.86 -27.70
N MET A 168 21.66 -17.56 -26.72
CA MET A 168 20.78 -16.99 -25.69
C MET A 168 21.53 -16.60 -24.42
N VAL A 169 22.71 -17.20 -24.18
CA VAL A 169 23.55 -16.95 -23.00
C VAL A 169 23.86 -15.47 -22.78
N PRO A 170 24.20 -14.65 -23.80
CA PRO A 170 24.44 -13.22 -23.61
C PRO A 170 23.24 -12.47 -23.01
N SER A 171 22.04 -12.65 -23.57
CA SER A 171 20.83 -11.98 -23.07
C SER A 171 20.49 -12.38 -21.64
N LEU A 172 20.76 -13.63 -21.25
CA LEU A 172 20.56 -14.10 -19.88
C LEU A 172 21.61 -13.57 -18.92
N ALA A 173 22.86 -13.44 -19.36
CA ALA A 173 23.92 -12.82 -18.58
C ALA A 173 23.65 -11.32 -18.34
N ASP A 174 23.20 -10.60 -19.37
CA ASP A 174 22.85 -9.18 -19.28
C ASP A 174 21.65 -8.98 -18.34
N ALA A 175 20.64 -9.84 -18.43
CA ALA A 175 19.50 -9.82 -17.52
C ALA A 175 19.93 -10.11 -16.08
N GLU A 176 20.83 -11.07 -15.88
CA GLU A 176 21.40 -11.33 -14.57
C GLU A 176 22.12 -10.07 -14.04
N GLU A 177 23.01 -9.46 -14.81
CA GLU A 177 23.73 -8.26 -14.39
C GLU A 177 22.80 -7.09 -14.06
N MET A 178 21.81 -6.82 -14.90
CA MET A 178 20.81 -5.77 -14.67
C MET A 178 20.00 -6.03 -13.39
N LEU A 179 19.61 -7.27 -13.12
CA LEU A 179 18.78 -7.66 -11.98
C LEU A 179 19.57 -7.80 -10.67
N PHE A 180 20.89 -7.97 -10.74
CA PHE A 180 21.76 -8.25 -9.59
C PHE A 180 22.84 -7.19 -9.34
N ASN A 181 22.65 -5.96 -9.81
CA ASN A 181 23.53 -4.83 -9.52
C ASN A 181 23.78 -4.62 -8.02
N ASP A 182 22.77 -4.88 -7.18
CA ASP A 182 22.97 -5.07 -5.74
C ASP A 182 23.23 -6.54 -5.45
N ALA A 183 24.49 -6.83 -5.12
CA ALA A 183 24.93 -8.15 -4.73
C ALA A 183 24.05 -8.65 -3.56
N HIS A 184 23.17 -9.63 -3.86
CA HIS A 184 22.48 -10.54 -2.91
C HIS A 184 20.99 -10.33 -2.62
N SER A 185 20.17 -9.74 -3.50
CA SER A 185 18.71 -9.92 -3.37
C SER A 185 18.33 -11.41 -3.51
N ARG A 186 17.93 -12.04 -2.39
CA ARG A 186 17.49 -13.44 -2.31
C ARG A 186 16.30 -13.71 -3.25
N GLU A 187 15.47 -12.70 -3.48
CA GLU A 187 14.29 -12.77 -4.34
C GLU A 187 14.69 -12.80 -5.81
N GLY A 188 15.60 -11.93 -6.24
CA GLY A 188 16.16 -11.96 -7.59
C GLY A 188 16.74 -13.33 -7.91
N ARG A 189 17.52 -13.94 -7.00
CA ARG A 189 18.18 -15.25 -7.23
C ARG A 189 17.17 -16.35 -7.47
N ARG A 190 16.06 -16.31 -6.73
CA ARG A 190 14.95 -17.25 -6.89
C ARG A 190 14.23 -17.02 -8.22
N ALA A 191 13.98 -15.77 -8.61
CA ALA A 191 13.34 -15.44 -9.87
C ALA A 191 14.21 -15.90 -11.07
N MET A 192 15.51 -15.62 -11.03
CA MET A 192 16.46 -16.07 -12.05
C MET A 192 16.55 -17.60 -12.12
N SER A 193 16.61 -18.29 -10.97
CA SER A 193 16.57 -19.77 -10.93
C SER A 193 15.34 -20.32 -11.66
N ARG A 194 14.15 -19.76 -11.39
CA ARG A 194 12.91 -20.15 -12.09
C ARG A 194 12.97 -19.88 -13.58
N ALA A 195 13.56 -18.76 -14.00
CA ALA A 195 13.71 -18.42 -15.42
C ALA A 195 14.65 -19.42 -16.12
N ILE A 196 15.80 -19.73 -15.50
CA ILE A 196 16.76 -20.73 -15.98
C ILE A 196 16.08 -22.10 -16.11
N ASP A 197 15.33 -22.55 -15.11
CA ASP A 197 14.61 -23.84 -15.15
C ASP A 197 13.62 -23.92 -16.33
N ARG A 198 12.86 -22.84 -16.58
CA ARG A 198 11.90 -22.77 -17.68
C ARG A 198 12.59 -22.77 -19.04
N ILE A 199 13.67 -22.01 -19.20
CA ILE A 199 14.42 -21.95 -20.46
C ILE A 199 15.13 -23.27 -20.73
N ALA A 200 15.76 -23.86 -19.71
CA ALA A 200 16.39 -25.16 -19.79
C ALA A 200 15.39 -26.25 -20.22
N THR A 201 14.14 -26.15 -19.76
CA THR A 201 13.05 -27.03 -20.21
C THR A 201 12.77 -26.86 -21.72
N PHE A 202 12.73 -25.63 -22.25
CA PHE A 202 12.52 -25.41 -23.68
C PHE A 202 13.69 -25.89 -24.55
N LEU A 203 14.92 -25.77 -24.03
CA LEU A 203 16.13 -26.22 -24.69
C LEU A 203 16.40 -27.72 -24.48
N GLU A 204 15.62 -28.39 -23.62
CA GLU A 204 15.82 -29.77 -23.19
C GLU A 204 17.25 -30.04 -22.68
N VAL A 205 17.79 -29.12 -21.89
CA VAL A 205 19.09 -29.24 -21.23
C VAL A 205 18.94 -29.21 -19.71
N PRO A 206 19.88 -29.78 -18.94
CA PRO A 206 19.89 -29.60 -17.50
C PRO A 206 20.02 -28.11 -17.11
N PRO A 207 19.24 -27.59 -16.15
CA PRO A 207 19.33 -26.19 -15.72
C PRO A 207 20.74 -25.78 -15.28
N LEU A 208 21.47 -26.68 -14.64
CA LEU A 208 22.86 -26.46 -14.24
C LEU A 208 23.78 -26.20 -15.44
N THR A 209 23.57 -26.89 -16.57
CA THR A 209 24.37 -26.69 -17.78
C THR A 209 24.18 -25.28 -18.33
N LEU A 210 22.94 -24.80 -18.40
CA LEU A 210 22.64 -23.44 -18.83
C LEU A 210 23.25 -22.40 -17.88
N ALA A 211 23.08 -22.60 -16.56
CA ALA A 211 23.66 -21.71 -15.56
C ALA A 211 25.20 -21.65 -15.63
N LEU A 212 25.86 -22.78 -15.88
CA LEU A 212 27.31 -22.84 -16.05
C LEU A 212 27.79 -22.05 -17.27
N GLU A 213 27.07 -22.12 -18.40
CA GLU A 213 27.44 -21.35 -19.59
C GLU A 213 27.22 -19.84 -19.41
N ILE A 214 26.16 -19.44 -18.69
CA ILE A 214 25.96 -18.03 -18.29
C ILE A 214 27.16 -17.54 -17.46
N GLU A 215 27.56 -18.30 -16.45
CA GLU A 215 28.71 -17.95 -15.59
C GLU A 215 30.03 -17.90 -16.37
N ARG A 216 30.27 -18.86 -17.29
CA ARG A 216 31.45 -18.86 -18.16
C ARG A 216 31.50 -17.63 -19.06
N TYR A 217 30.38 -17.27 -19.66
CA TYR A 217 30.28 -16.08 -20.50
C TYR A 217 30.61 -14.82 -19.70
N ARG A 218 30.03 -14.65 -18.51
CA ARG A 218 30.30 -13.50 -17.63
C ARG A 218 31.77 -13.39 -17.24
N ARG A 219 32.43 -14.50 -16.90
CA ARG A 219 33.88 -14.50 -16.62
C ARG A 219 34.68 -14.06 -17.84
N SER A 220 34.36 -14.59 -19.02
CA SER A 220 35.06 -14.21 -20.26
C SER A 220 34.88 -12.74 -20.63
N GLN A 221 33.79 -12.10 -20.22
CA GLN A 221 33.58 -10.65 -20.42
C GLN A 221 34.39 -9.81 -19.44
N LYS A 222 34.48 -10.24 -18.17
CA LYS A 222 35.33 -9.58 -17.18
C LYS A 222 36.81 -9.59 -17.58
N ASP A 223 37.30 -10.74 -18.02
CA ASP A 223 38.70 -10.89 -18.46
C ASP A 223 39.05 -9.99 -19.67
N LYS A 224 38.05 -9.63 -20.51
CA LYS A 224 38.23 -8.72 -21.64
C LYS A 224 38.21 -7.23 -21.27
N ILE A 225 37.63 -6.87 -20.12
CA ILE A 225 37.53 -5.48 -19.66
C ILE A 225 38.80 -5.09 -18.88
N GLU A 226 39.50 -6.05 -18.29
CA GLU A 226 40.72 -5.84 -17.49
C GLU A 226 42.03 -5.83 -18.33
N HIS A 227 41.93 -6.03 -19.65
CA HIS A 227 43.05 -6.03 -20.61
C HIS A 227 42.86 -4.97 -21.70
#